data_AF-A0A142XRJ8-F1
#
_entry.id   AF-A0A142XRJ8-F1
#
_cell.length_a   1.000
_cell.length_b   1.000
_cell.length_c   1.000
_cell.angle_alpha   90.00
_cell.angle_beta   90.00
_cell.angle_gamma   90.00
#
_symmetry.space_group_name_H-M   'P 1'
#
loop_
_entity.id
_entity.type
_entity.pdbx_description
1 polymer ?
#
loop_
_entity_poly.entity_id
_entity_poly.type
_entity_poly.pdbx_seq_one_letter_code
_entity_poly.pdbx_strand_id
1 'polypeptide(L)'
;MLSRFGIGYVVFVGFSALAGCGQSAPVAEGPKGVYDQHCAKCHAQAGEPGGPPSIGASKGPNLAKIGSEPNRTAAWLADYIRDPRSKKSDSRMPAFGTTLTQDQIRSLAEYLAAKK
;
A
#
# COMPACT_ATOMS: atom_id res chain seq x y z
N MET A 1 -10.98 -41.05 60.21
CA MET A 1 -9.55 -41.08 59.86
C MET A 1 -9.36 -40.40 58.51
N LEU A 2 -8.47 -39.39 58.45
CA LEU A 2 -7.84 -38.80 57.25
C LEU A 2 -8.77 -38.07 56.26
N SER A 3 -8.44 -36.90 55.72
CA SER A 3 -7.33 -36.00 55.94
C SER A 3 -7.68 -34.66 55.30
N ARG A 4 -7.28 -33.58 55.96
CA ARG A 4 -7.52 -32.19 55.58
C ARG A 4 -6.59 -31.81 54.42
N PHE A 5 -7.09 -31.83 53.18
CA PHE A 5 -6.37 -31.21 52.06
C PHE A 5 -6.58 -29.70 52.08
N GLY A 6 -5.67 -29.00 52.76
CA GLY A 6 -5.51 -27.56 52.65
C GLY A 6 -4.98 -27.22 51.26
N ILE A 7 -5.85 -26.67 50.41
CA ILE A 7 -5.45 -26.10 49.12
C ILE A 7 -4.98 -24.67 49.42
N GLY A 8 -3.66 -24.52 49.44
CA GLY A 8 -3.00 -23.23 49.59
C GLY A 8 -3.42 -22.28 48.47
N TYR A 9 -4.00 -21.16 48.86
CA TYR A 9 -4.23 -20.01 47.99
C TYR A 9 -2.86 -19.41 47.67
N VAL A 10 -2.24 -19.84 46.56
CA VAL A 10 -1.10 -19.13 45.99
C VAL A 10 -1.68 -17.91 45.29
N VAL A 11 -1.71 -16.79 46.01
CA VAL A 11 -1.95 -15.48 45.41
C VAL A 11 -0.71 -15.14 44.58
N PHE A 12 -0.73 -15.50 43.29
CA PHE A 12 0.24 -14.97 42.31
C PHE A 12 -0.19 -13.54 41.97
N VAL A 13 0.08 -12.59 42.87
CA VAL A 13 0.13 -11.17 42.52
C VAL A 13 1.40 -10.99 41.71
N GLY A 14 1.28 -10.83 40.40
CA GLY A 14 2.46 -10.69 39.56
C GLY A 14 2.20 -10.52 38.07
N PHE A 15 1.09 -9.89 37.67
CA PHE A 15 0.98 -9.36 36.31
C PHE A 15 1.58 -7.95 36.29
N SER A 16 2.90 -7.90 36.41
CA SER A 16 3.67 -6.69 36.16
C SER A 16 3.48 -6.30 34.71
N ALA A 17 2.70 -5.24 34.51
CA ALA A 17 2.62 -4.49 33.27
C ALA A 17 4.04 -4.10 32.83
N LEU A 18 4.52 -4.71 31.77
CA LEU A 18 5.70 -4.27 31.04
C LEU A 18 5.26 -3.86 29.64
N ALA A 19 5.34 -2.56 29.44
CA ALA A 19 5.69 -1.90 28.19
C ALA A 19 4.85 -2.27 26.95
N GLY A 20 3.91 -1.39 26.65
CA GLY A 20 3.60 -1.13 25.24
C GLY A 20 4.87 -0.70 24.51
N CYS A 21 5.16 -1.38 23.41
CA CYS A 21 5.94 -0.87 22.29
C CYS A 21 5.59 -1.73 21.08
N GLY A 22 5.08 -1.09 20.03
CA GLY A 22 4.78 -1.74 18.77
C GLY A 22 3.36 -2.27 18.67
N GLN A 23 2.37 -1.37 18.71
CA GLN A 23 1.33 -1.51 17.69
C GLN A 23 2.08 -1.37 16.38
N SER A 24 2.47 -2.49 15.77
CA SER A 24 2.88 -2.51 14.38
C SER A 24 1.80 -1.74 13.65
N ALA A 25 2.15 -0.59 13.08
CA ALA A 25 1.31 0.05 12.09
C ALA A 25 0.79 -1.07 11.16
N PRO A 26 -0.48 -1.05 10.73
CA PRO A 26 -0.98 -2.05 9.80
C PRO A 26 0.07 -2.15 8.70
N VAL A 27 0.63 -3.35 8.52
CA VAL A 27 1.82 -3.62 7.69
C VAL A 27 1.72 -2.71 6.48
N ALA A 28 2.66 -1.75 6.36
CA ALA A 28 2.60 -0.79 5.27
C ALA A 28 2.50 -1.60 3.99
N GLU A 29 1.32 -1.57 3.38
CA GLU A 29 1.02 -2.44 2.25
C GLU A 29 2.10 -2.18 1.21
N GLY A 30 2.81 -3.23 0.78
CA GLY A 30 3.92 -3.07 -0.14
C GLY A 30 3.48 -2.35 -1.43
N PRO A 31 4.39 -1.81 -2.23
CA PRO A 31 4.02 -0.99 -3.40
C PRO A 31 3.12 -1.73 -4.41
N LYS A 32 3.23 -3.06 -4.51
CA LYS A 32 2.29 -3.88 -5.28
C LYS A 32 0.88 -3.90 -4.67
N GLY A 33 0.73 -4.02 -3.36
CA GLY A 33 -0.58 -3.99 -2.70
C GLY A 33 -1.27 -2.63 -2.87
N VAL A 34 -0.51 -1.53 -2.71
CA VAL A 34 -1.00 -0.17 -3.00
C VAL A 34 -1.44 -0.06 -4.47
N TYR A 35 -0.66 -0.60 -5.41
CA TYR A 35 -1.04 -0.63 -6.82
C TYR A 35 -2.35 -1.39 -7.06
N ASP A 36 -2.49 -2.58 -6.48
CA ASP A 36 -3.66 -3.43 -6.69
C ASP A 36 -4.94 -2.79 -6.11
N GLN A 37 -4.83 -2.12 -4.95
CA GLN A 37 -5.97 -1.45 -4.28
C GLN A 37 -6.43 -0.17 -5.00
N HIS A 38 -5.50 0.61 -5.53
CA HIS A 38 -5.77 1.98 -5.99
C HIS A 38 -5.61 2.18 -7.50
N CYS A 39 -4.68 1.47 -8.15
CA CYS A 39 -4.26 1.74 -9.52
C CYS A 39 -4.82 0.74 -10.53
N ALA A 40 -4.89 -0.54 -10.17
CA ALA A 40 -5.34 -1.64 -11.05
C ALA A 40 -6.79 -1.48 -11.53
N LYS A 41 -7.60 -0.66 -10.85
CA LYS A 41 -8.97 -0.30 -11.26
C LYS A 41 -9.04 0.50 -12.57
N CYS A 42 -7.92 1.04 -13.04
CA CYS A 42 -7.85 1.80 -14.28
C CYS A 42 -6.68 1.40 -15.16
N HIS A 43 -5.56 0.97 -14.58
CA HIS A 43 -4.31 0.70 -15.29
C HIS A 43 -4.04 -0.79 -15.41
N ALA A 44 -3.69 -1.21 -16.62
CA ALA A 44 -3.22 -2.56 -16.88
C ALA A 44 -1.76 -2.74 -16.43
N GLN A 45 -1.40 -3.98 -16.12
CA GLN A 45 -0.02 -4.43 -15.93
C GLN A 45 0.26 -5.64 -16.83
N ALA A 46 1.51 -6.12 -16.87
CA ALA A 46 1.90 -7.21 -17.75
C ALA A 46 1.01 -8.45 -17.49
N GLY A 47 0.20 -8.84 -18.49
CA GLY A 47 -0.70 -9.99 -18.41
C GLY A 47 -2.04 -9.74 -17.71
N GLU A 48 -2.25 -8.58 -17.08
CA GLU A 48 -3.47 -8.29 -16.31
C GLU A 48 -4.24 -7.10 -16.90
N PRO A 49 -5.53 -7.27 -17.22
CA PRO A 49 -6.35 -6.16 -17.69
C PRO A 49 -6.49 -5.12 -16.57
N GLY A 50 -6.35 -3.84 -16.91
CA GLY A 50 -6.70 -2.79 -15.97
C GLY A 50 -8.18 -2.44 -16.07
N GLY A 51 -8.80 -2.18 -14.92
CA GLY A 51 -10.23 -1.92 -14.81
C GLY A 51 -11.11 -3.16 -14.76
N PRO A 52 -12.42 -2.99 -14.52
CA PRO A 52 -13.31 -4.12 -14.31
C PRO A 52 -13.44 -4.93 -15.61
N PRO A 53 -13.47 -6.26 -15.54
CA PRO A 53 -13.56 -7.13 -16.71
C PRO A 53 -14.81 -6.86 -17.55
N SER A 54 -15.87 -6.35 -16.93
CA SER A 54 -17.15 -5.98 -17.56
C SER A 54 -17.09 -4.78 -18.50
N ILE A 55 -16.02 -3.97 -18.47
CA ILE A 55 -15.92 -2.73 -19.28
C ILE A 55 -14.87 -2.83 -20.39
N GLY A 56 -14.20 -3.98 -20.54
CA GLY A 56 -13.38 -4.37 -21.69
C GLY A 56 -12.11 -3.55 -21.97
N ALA A 57 -11.98 -2.34 -21.42
CA ALA A 57 -10.86 -1.44 -21.69
C ALA A 57 -10.34 -0.76 -20.42
N SER A 58 -9.02 -0.76 -20.28
CA SER A 58 -8.28 0.01 -19.29
C SER A 58 -8.60 1.50 -19.46
N LYS A 59 -9.04 2.16 -18.37
CA LYS A 59 -9.31 3.62 -18.37
C LYS A 59 -8.03 4.45 -18.40
N GLY A 60 -6.90 3.85 -18.06
CA GLY A 60 -5.57 4.44 -18.13
C GLY A 60 -4.62 3.63 -19.03
N PRO A 61 -3.43 4.17 -19.35
CA PRO A 61 -2.43 3.44 -20.13
C PRO A 61 -1.94 2.19 -19.39
N ASN A 62 -1.40 1.24 -20.17
CA ASN A 62 -0.70 0.08 -19.64
C ASN A 62 0.61 0.50 -18.96
N LEU A 63 0.80 0.09 -17.71
CA LEU A 63 1.96 0.43 -16.88
C LEU A 63 3.02 -0.69 -16.83
N ALA A 64 2.86 -1.76 -17.62
CA ALA A 64 3.77 -2.90 -17.68
C ALA A 64 5.23 -2.52 -17.94
N LYS A 65 5.47 -1.45 -18.70
CA LYS A 65 6.80 -0.97 -19.11
C LYS A 65 6.99 0.53 -18.89
N ILE A 66 6.24 1.13 -17.95
CA ILE A 66 6.27 2.58 -17.76
C ILE A 66 7.66 3.11 -17.39
N GLY A 67 8.50 2.30 -16.75
CA GLY A 67 9.88 2.62 -16.40
C GLY A 67 10.87 2.57 -17.56
N SER A 68 10.47 2.06 -18.73
CA SER A 68 11.26 2.17 -19.97
C SER A 68 11.13 3.54 -20.64
N GLU A 69 10.13 4.34 -20.26
CA GLU A 69 9.99 5.71 -20.74
C GLU A 69 11.02 6.63 -20.03
N PRO A 70 11.89 7.34 -20.78
CA PRO A 70 12.99 8.10 -20.18
C PRO A 70 12.53 9.23 -19.24
N ASN A 71 11.31 9.73 -19.45
CA ASN A 71 10.72 10.80 -18.64
C ASN A 71 9.92 10.30 -17.43
N ARG A 72 9.87 8.99 -17.17
CA ARG A 72 9.03 8.36 -16.12
C ARG A 72 9.91 7.88 -14.98
N THR A 73 10.73 8.82 -14.49
CA THR A 73 11.57 8.61 -13.31
C THR A 73 10.70 8.45 -12.07
N ALA A 74 11.24 7.84 -11.01
CA ALA A 74 10.54 7.69 -9.74
C ALA A 74 10.07 9.05 -9.17
N ALA A 75 10.89 10.10 -9.31
CA ALA A 75 10.50 11.45 -8.89
C ALA A 75 9.31 12.01 -9.70
N TRP A 76 9.35 11.84 -11.03
CA TRP A 76 8.25 12.28 -11.90
C TRP A 76 6.95 11.52 -11.58
N LEU A 77 7.04 10.20 -11.38
CA LEU A 77 5.90 9.36 -11.04
C LEU A 77 5.33 9.70 -9.67
N ALA A 78 6.17 9.96 -8.65
CA ALA A 78 5.72 10.37 -7.33
C ALA A 78 4.95 11.70 -7.38
N ASP A 79 5.47 12.68 -8.12
CA ASP A 79 4.77 13.95 -8.33
C ASP A 79 3.44 13.76 -9.07
N TYR A 80 3.45 12.94 -10.13
CA TYR A 80 2.25 12.68 -10.90
C TYR A 80 1.19 11.95 -10.08
N ILE A 81 1.56 10.99 -9.25
CA ILE A 81 0.63 10.27 -8.35
C ILE A 81 0.05 11.23 -7.31
N ARG A 82 0.90 12.12 -6.75
CA ARG A 82 0.48 13.10 -5.74
C ARG A 82 -0.52 14.10 -6.30
N ASP A 83 -0.22 14.69 -7.45
CA ASP A 83 -1.08 15.65 -8.14
C ASP A 83 -0.93 15.52 -9.68
N PRO A 84 -1.76 14.68 -10.32
CA PRO A 84 -1.71 14.48 -11.76
C PRO A 84 -1.96 15.76 -12.56
N ARG A 85 -2.79 16.67 -12.04
CA ARG A 85 -3.19 17.90 -12.75
C ARG A 85 -2.08 18.94 -12.74
N SER A 86 -1.15 18.89 -11.78
CA SER A 86 0.07 19.70 -11.79
C SER A 86 1.01 19.39 -12.97
N LYS A 87 0.98 18.15 -13.48
CA LYS A 87 1.83 17.71 -14.61
C LYS A 87 1.05 17.65 -15.92
N LYS A 88 -0.24 17.30 -15.86
CA LYS A 88 -1.13 17.15 -17.02
C LYS A 88 -2.52 17.69 -16.65
N SER A 89 -2.81 18.93 -17.05
CA SER A 89 -4.01 19.67 -16.62
C SER A 89 -5.35 18.98 -16.96
N ASP A 90 -5.36 18.20 -18.05
CA ASP A 90 -6.47 17.37 -18.53
C ASP A 90 -6.43 15.91 -18.00
N SER A 91 -5.61 15.63 -16.97
CA SER A 91 -5.57 14.31 -16.35
C SER A 91 -6.90 13.95 -15.67
N ARG A 92 -7.38 12.74 -15.97
CA ARG A 92 -8.54 12.12 -15.31
C ARG A 92 -8.15 11.23 -14.13
N MET A 93 -6.85 11.04 -13.90
CA MET A 93 -6.35 10.31 -12.74
C MET A 93 -6.63 11.15 -11.48
N PRO A 94 -7.22 10.56 -10.42
CA PRO A 94 -7.42 11.28 -9.17
C PRO A 94 -6.08 11.58 -8.49
N ALA A 95 -6.03 12.65 -7.71
CA ALA A 95 -4.88 12.98 -6.88
C ALA A 95 -4.85 12.06 -5.64
N PHE A 96 -3.67 11.53 -5.32
CA PHE A 96 -3.50 10.63 -4.17
C PHE A 96 -2.73 11.26 -2.99
N GLY A 97 -2.32 12.53 -3.10
CA GLY A 97 -1.55 13.21 -2.05
C GLY A 97 -2.22 13.27 -0.67
N THR A 98 -3.54 13.10 -0.59
CA THR A 98 -4.31 13.02 0.67
C THR A 98 -4.81 11.61 0.99
N THR A 99 -4.63 10.66 0.06
CA THR A 99 -5.10 9.26 0.21
C THR A 99 -3.97 8.31 0.58
N LEU A 100 -2.76 8.57 0.07
CA LEU A 100 -1.56 7.78 0.31
C LEU A 100 -0.56 8.60 1.11
N THR A 101 0.19 7.93 1.99
CA THR A 101 1.31 8.57 2.70
C THR A 101 2.44 8.89 1.72
N GLN A 102 3.35 9.78 2.11
CA GLN A 102 4.52 10.09 1.28
C GLN A 102 5.37 8.85 1.00
N ASP A 103 5.54 7.97 2.00
CA ASP A 103 6.29 6.72 1.83
C ASP A 103 5.62 5.73 0.88
N GLN A 104 4.27 5.64 0.91
CA GLN A 104 3.51 4.84 -0.04
C GLN A 104 3.65 5.38 -1.46
N ILE A 105 3.53 6.69 -1.66
CA ILE A 105 3.69 7.33 -2.97
C ILE A 105 5.10 7.10 -3.51
N ARG A 106 6.12 7.31 -2.66
CA ARG A 106 7.53 7.10 -3.01
C ARG A 106 7.78 5.65 -3.43
N SER A 107 7.41 4.70 -2.57
CA SER A 107 7.64 3.27 -2.81
C SER A 107 6.90 2.78 -4.06
N LEU A 108 5.68 3.26 -4.28
CA LEU A 108 4.90 2.97 -5.49
C LEU A 108 5.57 3.53 -6.75
N ALA A 109 6.09 4.75 -6.69
CA ALA A 109 6.77 5.38 -7.81
C ALA A 109 8.08 4.67 -8.18
N GLU A 110 8.88 4.26 -7.19
CA GLU A 110 10.09 3.45 -7.38
C GLU A 110 9.73 2.08 -8.00
N TYR A 111 8.68 1.43 -7.49
CA TYR A 111 8.17 0.18 -8.02
C TYR A 111 7.74 0.28 -9.49
N LEU A 112 7.08 1.38 -9.88
CA LEU A 112 6.67 1.63 -11.26
C LEU A 112 7.86 1.97 -12.17
N ALA A 113 8.81 2.79 -11.70
CA ALA A 113 10.01 3.14 -12.45
C ALA A 113 10.93 1.94 -12.74
N ALA A 114 10.85 0.89 -11.92
CA ALA A 114 11.59 -0.35 -12.12
C ALA A 114 11.00 -1.26 -13.23
N LYS A 115 9.78 -0.97 -13.73
CA LYS A 115 9.11 -1.77 -14.77
C LYS A 115 9.62 -1.40 -16.16
N LYS A 116 10.61 -2.14 -16.68
CA LYS A 116 11.24 -1.92 -17.99
C LYS A 116 10.81 -2.94 -19.04
#